data_AF-A0A0M4FNN6-F1
#
_entry.id   AF-A0A0M4FNN6-F1
#
_cell.length_a   1.000
_cell.length_b   1.000
_cell.length_c   1.000
_cell.angle_alpha   90.00
_cell.angle_beta   90.00
_cell.angle_gamma   90.00
#
_symmetry.space_group_name_H-M   'P 1'
#
loop_
_entity.id
_entity.type
_entity.pdbx_description
1 polymer ?
#
loop_
_entity_poly.entity_id
_entity_poly.type
_entity_poly.pdbx_seq_one_letter_code
_entity_poly.pdbx_strand_id
1 'polypeptide(L)'
;MGWIFNHILKGCNIVYPSCAVPYDLKRETLCQVQPWVHYGLNEAQFTSVPHAMTEVAAIAYLMGKGYDPRTAHRIVESWEVNEVFYL
;
A
#
# COMPACT_ATOMS: atom_id res chain seq x y z
N MET A 1 -8.67 9.35 15.36
CA MET A 1 -8.76 9.58 13.90
C MET A 1 -8.53 11.07 13.61
N GLY A 2 -7.29 11.46 13.27
CA GLY A 2 -6.79 12.83 13.29
C GLY A 2 -5.68 12.90 14.33
N TRP A 3 -4.39 12.92 13.98
CA TRP A 3 -3.65 14.07 13.45
C TRP A 3 -2.70 13.75 12.27
N ILE A 4 -2.56 12.47 11.89
CA ILE A 4 -1.57 12.02 10.89
C ILE A 4 -2.00 12.28 9.43
N PHE A 5 -3.31 12.33 9.14
CA PHE A 5 -3.80 12.43 7.77
C PHE A 5 -3.70 13.84 7.15
N ASN A 6 -3.75 14.91 7.95
CA ASN A 6 -3.96 16.27 7.41
C ASN A 6 -2.70 16.98 6.90
N HIS A 7 -1.52 16.35 6.99
CA HIS A 7 -0.25 16.92 6.50
C HIS A 7 0.39 16.15 5.33
N ILE A 8 -0.13 14.97 4.98
CA ILE A 8 0.52 14.08 3.99
C ILE A 8 -0.03 14.30 2.57
N LEU A 9 -1.27 14.80 2.43
CA LEU A 9 -1.96 14.86 1.12
C LEU A 9 -1.73 16.15 0.31
N LYS A 10 -0.99 17.16 0.83
CA LYS A 10 -0.79 18.44 0.11
C LYS A 10 0.37 18.47 -0.89
N GLY A 11 1.07 17.35 -1.11
CA GLY A 11 2.33 17.35 -1.89
C GLY A 11 2.41 16.39 -3.07
N CYS A 12 1.36 15.66 -3.43
CA CYS A 12 1.45 14.64 -4.48
C CYS A 12 1.16 15.24 -5.87
N ASN A 13 2.03 16.15 -6.33
CA ASN A 13 1.97 16.65 -7.70
C ASN A 13 3.34 17.15 -8.17
N ILE A 14 4.37 16.30 -8.13
CA ILE A 14 5.69 16.67 -8.68
C ILE A 14 6.30 15.45 -9.37
N VAL A 15 6.53 15.60 -10.69
CA VAL A 15 7.45 14.81 -11.50
C VAL A 15 8.85 14.92 -10.87
N TYR A 16 9.44 13.83 -10.37
CA TYR A 16 10.79 13.89 -9.79
C TYR A 16 11.87 13.47 -10.80
N PRO A 17 12.77 14.38 -11.22
CA PRO A 17 14.05 14.02 -11.78
C PRO A 17 15.06 13.69 -10.66
N SER A 18 15.88 12.66 -10.92
CA SER A 18 17.26 12.41 -10.46
C SER A 18 17.71 12.79 -9.04
N CYS A 19 18.13 11.73 -8.31
CA CYS A 19 19.27 11.59 -7.38
C CYS A 19 19.86 12.84 -6.68
N ALA A 20 19.80 12.84 -5.34
CA ALA A 20 20.79 13.36 -4.36
C ALA A 20 20.18 14.16 -3.19
N VAL A 21 19.44 13.49 -2.32
CA VAL A 21 19.21 13.88 -0.91
C VAL A 21 19.13 12.55 -0.15
N PRO A 22 19.59 12.40 1.11
CA PRO A 22 19.11 11.29 1.93
C PRO A 22 17.60 11.49 1.98
N TYR A 23 16.87 10.73 1.18
CA TYR A 23 15.43 10.79 1.14
C TYR A 23 14.99 10.63 2.59
N ASP A 24 14.18 11.58 3.08
CA ASP A 24 13.56 11.44 4.39
C ASP A 24 12.92 10.05 4.42
N LEU A 25 13.51 9.13 5.20
CA LEU A 25 13.13 7.72 5.22
C LEU A 25 11.63 7.58 5.44
N LYS A 26 11.06 8.49 6.22
CA LYS A 26 9.62 8.60 6.43
C LYS A 26 8.89 8.90 5.12
N ARG A 27 9.31 9.92 4.37
CA ARG A 27 8.68 10.29 3.09
C ARG A 27 8.78 9.16 2.08
N GLU A 28 9.95 8.56 1.91
CA GLU A 28 10.13 7.43 1.00
C GLU A 28 9.21 6.26 1.38
N THR A 29 9.25 5.86 2.66
CA THR A 29 8.40 4.79 3.18
C THR A 29 6.92 5.09 2.93
N LEU A 30 6.45 6.30 3.28
CA LEU A 30 5.06 6.69 3.10
C LEU A 30 4.65 6.71 1.61
N CYS A 31 5.50 7.21 0.71
CA CYS A 31 5.23 7.19 -0.73
C CYS A 31 5.11 5.75 -1.27
N GLN A 32 5.93 4.82 -0.76
CA GLN A 32 5.88 3.42 -1.20
C GLN A 32 4.63 2.68 -0.69
N VAL A 33 4.18 2.95 0.54
CA VAL A 33 3.06 2.22 1.15
C VAL A 33 1.68 2.85 0.94
N GLN A 34 1.62 4.17 0.68
CA GLN A 34 0.35 4.90 0.56
C GLN A 34 -0.63 4.32 -0.48
N PRO A 35 -0.19 3.89 -1.68
CA PRO A 35 -1.10 3.27 -2.66
C PRO A 35 -1.80 2.02 -2.10
N TRP A 36 -1.09 1.22 -1.30
CA TRP A 36 -1.62 -0.01 -0.71
C TRP A 36 -2.54 0.27 0.46
N VAL A 37 -2.23 1.27 1.28
CA VAL A 37 -3.17 1.73 2.32
C VAL A 37 -4.49 2.18 1.69
N HIS A 38 -4.43 2.91 0.56
CA HIS A 38 -5.65 3.32 -0.15
C HIS A 38 -6.39 2.11 -0.75
N TYR A 39 -5.67 1.15 -1.34
CA TYR A 39 -6.22 -0.11 -1.80
C TYR A 39 -6.95 -0.85 -0.66
N GLY A 40 -6.31 -1.11 0.48
CA GLY A 40 -6.95 -1.81 1.60
C GLY A 40 -8.13 -1.05 2.22
N LEU A 41 -8.14 0.29 2.19
CA LEU A 41 -9.30 1.08 2.62
C LEU A 41 -10.48 0.96 1.65
N ASN A 42 -10.21 0.79 0.36
CA ASN A 42 -11.25 0.50 -0.62
C ASN A 42 -11.73 -0.93 -0.47
N GLU A 43 -10.83 -1.88 -0.28
CA GLU A 43 -11.17 -3.29 -0.21
C GLU A 43 -11.92 -3.66 1.07
N ALA A 44 -11.61 -3.00 2.18
CA ALA A 44 -12.37 -3.13 3.43
C ALA A 44 -13.83 -2.62 3.33
N GLN A 45 -14.22 -1.93 2.25
CA GLN A 45 -15.63 -1.57 2.00
C GLN A 45 -16.42 -2.73 1.40
N PHE A 46 -15.75 -3.68 0.75
CA PHE A 46 -16.36 -4.83 0.07
C PHE A 46 -16.06 -6.15 0.78
N THR A 47 -15.01 -6.19 1.60
CA THR A 47 -14.55 -7.34 2.38
C THR A 47 -14.47 -6.99 3.87
N SER A 48 -13.73 -7.78 4.66
CA SER A 48 -13.48 -7.50 6.07
C SER A 48 -12.19 -6.69 6.28
N VAL A 49 -12.16 -5.85 7.32
CA VAL A 49 -10.92 -5.15 7.72
C VAL A 49 -9.74 -6.12 7.93
N PRO A 50 -9.90 -7.29 8.57
CA PRO A 50 -8.82 -8.28 8.66
C PRO A 50 -8.29 -8.75 7.30
N HIS A 51 -9.17 -8.96 6.31
CA HIS A 51 -8.79 -9.35 4.95
C HIS A 51 -7.93 -8.28 4.31
N ALA A 52 -8.50 -7.08 4.15
CA ALA A 52 -7.82 -5.97 3.48
C ALA A 52 -6.49 -5.58 4.15
N MET A 53 -6.42 -5.62 5.49
CA MET A 53 -5.17 -5.34 6.21
C MET A 53 -4.12 -6.44 6.02
N THR A 54 -4.54 -7.70 5.88
CA THR A 54 -3.66 -8.83 5.57
C THR A 54 -3.04 -8.65 4.18
N GLU A 55 -3.84 -8.26 3.20
CA GLU A 55 -3.35 -7.99 1.85
C GLU A 55 -2.34 -6.84 1.81
N VAL A 56 -2.65 -5.72 2.45
CA VAL A 56 -1.73 -4.57 2.55
C VAL A 56 -0.40 -4.97 3.18
N ALA A 57 -0.45 -5.76 4.26
CA ALA A 57 0.76 -6.25 4.93
C ALA A 57 1.57 -7.20 4.03
N ALA A 58 0.90 -8.11 3.30
CA ALA A 58 1.55 -9.04 2.40
C ALA A 58 2.22 -8.34 1.21
N ILE A 59 1.53 -7.37 0.59
CA ILE A 59 2.09 -6.58 -0.52
C ILE A 59 3.33 -5.81 -0.05
N ALA A 60 3.25 -5.12 1.09
CA ALA A 60 4.38 -4.38 1.65
C ALA A 60 5.57 -5.29 2.00
N TYR A 61 5.31 -6.48 2.54
CA TYR A 61 6.35 -7.48 2.83
C TYR A 61 7.04 -7.96 1.55
N LEU A 62 6.29 -8.27 0.48
CA LEU A 62 6.85 -8.69 -0.81
C LEU A 62 7.66 -7.57 -1.47
N MET A 63 7.21 -6.31 -1.37
CA MET A 63 8.04 -5.17 -1.80
C MET A 63 9.37 -5.10 -1.04
N GLY A 64 9.34 -5.30 0.29
CA GLY A 64 10.55 -5.38 1.12
C GLY A 64 11.47 -6.57 0.79
N LYS A 65 10.93 -7.62 0.15
CA LYS A 65 11.68 -8.77 -0.38
C LYS A 65 12.29 -8.51 -1.76
N GLY A 66 12.00 -7.37 -2.39
CA GLY A 66 12.54 -6.97 -3.69
C GLY A 66 11.61 -7.20 -4.89
N TYR A 67 10.35 -7.60 -4.67
CA TYR A 67 9.36 -7.64 -5.75
C TYR A 67 8.94 -6.22 -6.10
N ASP A 68 8.76 -5.92 -7.39
CA ASP A 68 8.19 -4.64 -7.79
C ASP A 68 6.71 -4.54 -7.33
N PRO A 69 6.20 -3.31 -7.10
CA PRO A 69 4.83 -3.05 -6.63
C PRO A 69 3.74 -3.85 -7.36
N ARG A 70 3.82 -3.96 -8.69
CA ARG A 70 2.78 -4.63 -9.49
C ARG A 70 2.86 -6.15 -9.32
N THR A 71 4.06 -6.71 -9.26
CA THR A 71 4.25 -8.14 -9.04
C THR A 71 3.82 -8.56 -7.63
N ALA A 72 4.18 -7.78 -6.60
CA ALA A 72 3.76 -8.02 -5.22
C ALA A 72 2.23 -8.09 -5.10
N HIS A 73 1.52 -7.12 -5.68
CA HIS A 73 0.06 -7.11 -5.71
C HIS A 73 -0.54 -8.33 -6.41
N ARG A 74 -0.07 -8.67 -7.62
CA ARG A 74 -0.57 -9.84 -8.36
C ARG A 74 -0.33 -11.16 -7.64
N ILE A 75 0.77 -11.27 -6.88
CA ILE A 75 1.02 -12.45 -6.05
C ILE A 75 -0.06 -12.57 -4.97
N VAL A 76 -0.38 -11.47 -4.26
CA VAL A 76 -1.40 -11.47 -3.21
C VAL A 76 -2.78 -11.79 -3.77
N GLU A 77 -3.19 -11.14 -4.86
CA GLU A 77 -4.44 -11.42 -5.58
C GLU A 77 -4.56 -12.90 -6.01
N SER A 78 -3.44 -13.53 -6.37
CA SER A 78 -3.45 -14.94 -6.77
C SER A 78 -3.76 -15.92 -5.61
N TRP A 79 -3.75 -15.45 -4.37
CA TRP A 79 -4.13 -16.25 -3.20
C TRP A 79 -5.65 -16.33 -3.01
N GLU A 80 -6.40 -15.40 -3.59
CA GLU A 80 -7.87 -15.35 -3.47
C GLU A 80 -8.62 -16.42 -4.30
N VAL A 81 -7.91 -17.23 -5.09
CA VAL A 81 -8.49 -18.22 -6.03
C VAL A 81 -9.34 -19.30 -5.32
N ASN A 82 -9.35 -19.35 -3.99
CA ASN A 82 -10.18 -20.28 -3.20
C ASN A 82 -11.04 -19.60 -2.11
N GLU A 83 -11.21 -18.28 -2.13
CA GLU A 83 -12.01 -17.61 -1.10
C GLU A 83 -13.52 -17.76 -1.38
N VAL A 84 -14.19 -18.50 -0.50
CA VAL A 84 -15.65 -18.58 -0.46
C VAL A 84 -16.14 -17.43 0.40
N PHE A 85 -16.62 -16.36 -0.24
CA PHE A 85 -17.20 -15.22 0.47
C PHE A 85 -18.54 -15.64 1.12
N TYR A 86 -18.52 -15.96 2.42
CA TYR A 86 -19.74 -16.03 3.22
C TYR A 86 -20.05 -14.62 3.73
N LEU A 87 -21.06 -14.00 3.13
CA LEU A 87 -21.66 -12.73 3.55
C LEU A 87 -22.36 -12.85 4.90
#